data_AF-A0A0M1P572-F1
#
_entry.id   AF-A0A0M1P572-F1
#
_cell.length_a   1.000
_cell.length_b   1.000
_cell.length_c   1.000
_cell.angle_alpha   90.00
_cell.angle_beta   90.00
_cell.angle_gamma   90.00
#
_symmetry.space_group_name_H-M   'P 1'
#
loop_
_entity.id
_entity.type
_entity.pdbx_description
1 polymer ?
#
loop_
_entity_poly.entity_id
_entity_poly.type
_entity_poly.pdbx_seq_one_letter_code
_entity_poly.pdbx_strand_id
1 'polypeptide(L)'
;MKENLSRCFVVEIHAILFGVDDKIFDIILINDYQIERMSLVPNISHLDKFFNVNAIELRRNYNSAAIDDFLNVACVTKKLQVDLSPQHPNDTIEALHQLIANELIILDNQIRGIRLLTEYAIRFKEFVYNIYSKTSDNTITLYLQGKTPIQEAYSRSINSSLTNEDKEYINETLATIKLPFRDQHLNHCHLLYDLSFHQLTYSNALLLLITCLEMLFLKKGDSKKVELSKRCAIFISQDQQEQLIIFSELKNLYKKRSDFVHEGKINVHEKDIIYLRNCVRKSILKYFGCAKNKQTILRELMNEIKSCDYFPV
;
A
#
# COMPACT_ATOMS: atom_id res chain seq x y z
N MET A 1 4.13 -48.62 -8.64
CA MET A 1 3.72 -47.96 -7.39
C MET A 1 3.09 -46.63 -7.78
N LYS A 2 1.77 -46.47 -7.64
CA LYS A 2 1.16 -45.13 -7.75
C LYS A 2 1.59 -44.39 -6.48
N GLU A 3 2.50 -43.44 -6.60
CA GLU A 3 2.74 -42.49 -5.50
C GLU A 3 1.38 -41.91 -5.12
N ASN A 4 0.96 -42.14 -3.87
CA ASN A 4 -0.19 -41.46 -3.30
C ASN A 4 0.17 -39.98 -3.19
N LEU A 5 -0.02 -39.25 -4.29
CA LEU A 5 0.03 -37.79 -4.29
C LEU A 5 -0.93 -37.32 -3.20
N SER A 6 -0.38 -36.63 -2.21
CA SER A 6 -1.16 -35.95 -1.18
C SER A 6 -2.19 -35.08 -1.87
N ARG A 7 -3.47 -35.29 -1.55
CA ARG A 7 -4.55 -34.47 -2.10
C ARG A 7 -4.80 -33.24 -1.26
N CYS A 8 -4.46 -33.29 0.03
CA CYS A 8 -4.64 -32.21 0.98
C CYS A 8 -3.31 -31.51 1.21
N PHE A 9 -3.32 -30.19 1.15
CA PHE A 9 -2.20 -29.31 1.46
C PHE A 9 -2.59 -28.31 2.53
N VAL A 10 -1.64 -27.98 3.40
CA VAL A 10 -1.77 -26.89 4.37
C VAL A 10 -0.77 -25.82 3.98
N VAL A 11 -1.25 -24.61 3.73
CA VAL A 11 -0.42 -23.47 3.35
C VAL A 11 -0.39 -22.49 4.52
N GLU A 12 0.81 -22.09 4.92
CA GLU A 12 1.06 -21.08 5.94
C GLU A 12 1.81 -19.91 5.31
N ILE A 13 1.25 -18.71 5.45
CA ILE A 13 1.76 -17.47 4.88
C ILE A 13 2.20 -16.56 6.02
N HIS A 14 3.37 -15.92 5.86
CA HIS A 14 3.93 -14.99 6.81
C HIS A 14 4.53 -13.76 6.10
N ALA A 15 4.25 -12.56 6.59
CA ALA A 15 4.86 -11.32 6.12
C ALA A 15 5.10 -10.36 7.28
N ILE A 16 6.35 -9.99 7.55
CA ILE A 16 6.68 -9.03 8.62
C ILE A 16 6.46 -7.60 8.10
N LEU A 17 5.70 -6.83 8.88
CA LEU A 17 5.33 -5.45 8.58
C LEU A 17 6.40 -4.47 9.08
N PHE A 18 6.63 -3.41 8.32
CA PHE A 18 7.56 -2.32 8.62
C PHE A 18 6.79 -1.00 8.66
N GLY A 19 7.33 -0.02 9.40
CA GLY A 19 6.71 1.30 9.54
C GLY A 19 5.42 1.26 10.36
N VAL A 20 5.30 0.26 11.23
CA VAL A 20 4.12 0.04 12.07
C VAL A 20 4.43 0.25 13.55
N ASP A 21 3.39 0.49 14.34
CA ASP A 21 3.40 0.57 15.80
C ASP A 21 2.38 -0.41 16.40
N ASP A 22 2.26 -0.43 17.73
CA ASP A 22 1.37 -1.33 18.46
C ASP A 22 -0.12 -1.24 18.06
N LYS A 23 -0.57 -0.15 17.47
CA LYS A 23 -1.99 0.01 17.09
C LYS A 23 -2.35 -0.80 15.85
N ILE A 24 -1.36 -1.32 15.13
CA ILE A 24 -1.60 -2.17 13.95
C ILE A 24 -2.36 -3.45 14.28
N PHE A 25 -2.26 -3.94 15.52
CA PHE A 25 -2.93 -5.18 15.95
C PHE A 25 -4.45 -5.06 16.05
N ASP A 26 -4.98 -3.83 16.04
CA ASP A 26 -6.42 -3.57 16.03
C ASP A 26 -7.00 -3.51 14.60
N ILE A 27 -6.16 -3.61 13.57
CA ILE A 27 -6.59 -3.60 12.17
C ILE A 27 -7.06 -4.99 11.75
N ILE A 28 -8.26 -5.06 11.19
CA ILE A 28 -8.88 -6.28 10.70
C ILE A 28 -8.59 -6.41 9.21
N LEU A 29 -7.74 -7.37 8.86
CA LEU A 29 -7.48 -7.75 7.49
C LEU A 29 -8.63 -8.64 6.96
N ILE A 30 -8.79 -8.68 5.63
CA ILE A 30 -9.80 -9.49 4.94
C ILE A 30 -9.22 -10.86 4.55
N ASN A 31 -10.08 -11.81 4.16
CA ASN A 31 -9.69 -13.15 3.70
C ASN A 31 -8.85 -13.95 4.71
N ASP A 32 -9.26 -13.91 5.99
CA ASP A 32 -8.68 -14.67 7.10
C ASP A 32 -7.21 -14.36 7.42
N TYR A 33 -6.69 -13.26 6.90
CA TYR A 33 -5.41 -12.73 7.33
C TYR A 33 -5.52 -12.16 8.75
N GLN A 34 -4.50 -12.38 9.55
CA GLN A 34 -4.39 -11.86 10.92
C GLN A 34 -3.07 -11.11 11.09
N ILE A 35 -3.05 -10.14 12.00
CA ILE A 35 -1.82 -9.45 12.40
C ILE A 35 -1.47 -9.91 13.80
N GLU A 36 -0.37 -10.64 13.92
CA GLU A 36 0.07 -11.23 15.17
C GLU A 36 1.35 -10.55 15.67
N ARG A 37 1.46 -10.39 16.99
CA ARG A 37 2.71 -9.99 17.61
C ARG A 37 3.62 -11.21 17.66
N MET A 38 4.74 -11.13 16.93
CA MET A 38 5.79 -12.15 16.92
C MET A 38 7.10 -11.56 17.41
N SER A 39 8.07 -12.41 17.76
CA SER A 39 9.38 -11.97 18.24
C SER A 39 10.51 -12.45 17.32
N LEU A 40 11.46 -11.54 17.06
CA LEU A 40 12.71 -11.88 16.38
C LEU A 40 13.68 -12.66 17.27
N VAL A 41 13.38 -12.81 18.56
CA VAL A 41 14.17 -13.64 19.48
C VAL A 41 13.95 -15.11 19.14
N PRO A 42 15.03 -15.90 18.96
CA PRO A 42 14.91 -17.32 18.68
C PRO A 42 14.10 -18.04 19.77
N ASN A 43 13.30 -19.03 19.37
CA ASN A 43 12.48 -19.88 20.25
C ASN A 43 11.24 -19.24 20.90
N ILE A 44 10.92 -17.97 20.64
CA ILE A 44 9.65 -17.38 21.09
C ILE A 44 8.56 -17.64 20.05
N SER A 45 8.70 -17.07 18.85
CA SER A 45 7.73 -17.24 17.75
C SER A 45 8.23 -18.17 16.65
N HIS A 46 9.46 -18.67 16.75
CA HIS A 46 10.09 -19.53 15.74
C HIS A 46 10.08 -18.95 14.31
N LEU A 47 10.15 -17.63 14.18
CA LEU A 47 10.21 -16.92 12.89
C LEU A 47 11.40 -17.39 12.02
N ASP A 48 12.51 -17.78 12.64
CA ASP A 48 13.69 -18.35 11.98
C ASP A 48 13.34 -19.62 11.18
N LYS A 49 12.44 -20.46 11.71
CA LYS A 49 11.97 -21.67 11.02
C LYS A 49 11.07 -21.35 9.84
N PHE A 50 10.11 -20.43 10.03
CA PHE A 50 9.18 -20.06 8.96
C PHE A 50 9.88 -19.38 7.79
N PHE A 51 10.85 -18.51 8.08
CA PHE A 51 11.63 -17.77 7.08
C PHE A 51 12.84 -18.57 6.56
N ASN A 52 13.11 -19.75 7.12
CA ASN A 52 14.24 -20.62 6.81
C ASN A 52 15.58 -19.87 6.76
N VAL A 53 15.84 -19.13 7.83
CA VAL A 53 17.07 -18.37 8.04
C VAL A 53 17.55 -18.62 9.46
N ASN A 54 18.85 -18.46 9.70
CA ASN A 54 19.33 -18.49 11.08
C ASN A 54 18.92 -17.21 11.84
N ALA A 55 18.99 -17.28 13.16
CA ALA A 55 18.66 -16.17 14.06
C ALA A 55 19.38 -14.85 13.72
N ILE A 56 20.66 -14.92 13.36
CA ILE A 56 21.48 -13.74 13.06
C ILE A 56 20.98 -13.07 11.79
N GLU A 57 20.71 -13.86 10.75
CA GLU A 57 20.17 -13.38 9.49
C GLU A 57 18.77 -12.79 9.66
N LEU A 58 17.89 -13.46 10.42
CA LEU A 58 16.56 -12.93 10.75
C LEU A 58 16.67 -11.54 11.38
N ARG A 59 17.52 -11.39 12.40
CA ARG A 59 17.75 -10.12 13.10
C ARG A 59 18.31 -9.06 12.14
N ARG A 60 19.35 -9.38 11.37
CA ARG A 60 19.94 -8.46 10.38
C ARG A 60 18.89 -7.96 9.39
N ASN A 61 17.99 -8.83 8.98
CA ASN A 61 17.00 -8.58 7.96
C ASN A 61 15.80 -7.78 8.50
N TYR A 62 15.40 -7.98 9.76
CA TYR A 62 14.11 -7.50 10.28
C TYR A 62 14.20 -6.61 11.52
N ASN A 63 15.39 -6.29 12.04
CA ASN A 63 15.50 -5.46 13.25
C ASN A 63 14.85 -4.07 13.10
N SER A 64 14.83 -3.49 11.90
CA SER A 64 14.16 -2.22 11.64
C SER A 64 12.63 -2.29 11.60
N ALA A 65 12.05 -3.50 11.65
CA ALA A 65 10.61 -3.72 11.83
C ALA A 65 10.21 -3.84 13.30
N ALA A 66 11.17 -3.85 14.23
CA ALA A 66 10.87 -3.99 15.65
C ALA A 66 10.01 -2.81 16.14
N ILE A 67 8.94 -3.12 16.84
CA ILE A 67 7.98 -2.12 17.38
C ILE A 67 8.28 -1.77 18.83
N ASP A 68 9.14 -2.53 19.50
CA ASP A 68 9.59 -2.30 20.87
C ASP A 68 11.02 -2.81 21.10
N ASP A 69 11.57 -2.48 22.28
CA ASP A 69 12.91 -2.88 22.71
C ASP A 69 13.04 -4.41 22.93
N PHE A 70 11.92 -5.13 23.04
CA PHE A 70 11.87 -6.58 23.18
C PHE A 70 11.90 -7.30 21.84
N LEU A 71 12.10 -6.56 20.74
CA LEU A 71 12.27 -7.10 19.39
C LEU A 71 11.00 -7.79 18.89
N ASN A 72 9.85 -7.36 19.41
CA ASN A 72 8.57 -7.75 18.85
C ASN A 72 8.39 -7.07 17.50
N VAL A 73 7.68 -7.76 16.60
CA VAL A 73 7.33 -7.31 15.26
C VAL A 73 5.86 -7.64 15.03
N ALA A 74 5.21 -6.86 14.16
CA ALA A 74 3.92 -7.26 13.63
C ALA A 74 4.13 -8.18 12.42
N CYS A 75 3.54 -9.37 12.46
CA CYS A 75 3.60 -10.35 11.39
C CYS A 75 2.18 -10.62 10.88
N VAL A 76 1.96 -10.44 9.58
CA VAL A 76 0.74 -10.90 8.95
C VAL A 76 0.82 -12.41 8.76
N THR A 77 -0.18 -13.13 9.24
CA THR A 77 -0.29 -14.58 9.13
C THR A 77 -1.56 -14.98 8.39
N LYS A 78 -1.50 -16.12 7.69
CA LYS A 78 -2.69 -16.82 7.20
C LYS A 78 -2.39 -18.30 7.10
N LYS A 79 -3.36 -19.13 7.49
CA LYS A 79 -3.31 -20.58 7.34
C LYS A 79 -4.53 -21.05 6.57
N LEU A 80 -4.32 -21.81 5.51
CA LEU A 80 -5.41 -22.37 4.70
C LEU A 80 -5.15 -23.84 4.38
N GLN A 81 -6.24 -24.60 4.25
CA GLN A 81 -6.22 -25.98 3.79
C GLN A 81 -6.78 -26.02 2.36
N VAL A 82 -6.07 -26.70 1.46
CA VAL A 82 -6.44 -26.80 0.06
C VAL A 82 -6.43 -28.26 -0.37
N ASP A 83 -7.55 -28.70 -0.93
CA ASP A 83 -7.66 -30.01 -1.54
C ASP A 83 -7.50 -29.89 -3.06
N LEU A 84 -6.41 -30.45 -3.58
CA LEU A 84 -6.12 -30.51 -5.00
C LEU A 84 -6.41 -31.94 -5.49
N SER A 85 -7.16 -32.03 -6.59
CA SER A 85 -7.39 -33.29 -7.32
C SER A 85 -6.75 -33.23 -8.71
N PRO A 86 -5.40 -33.17 -8.79
CA PRO A 86 -4.68 -33.02 -10.04
C PRO A 86 -4.72 -34.30 -10.87
N GLN A 87 -4.72 -34.18 -12.20
CA GLN A 87 -4.59 -35.32 -13.11
C GLN A 87 -3.12 -35.73 -13.27
N HIS A 88 -2.19 -34.77 -13.16
CA HIS A 88 -0.73 -34.97 -13.17
C HIS A 88 -0.01 -34.21 -12.04
N PRO A 89 1.16 -34.70 -11.56
CA PRO A 89 1.92 -34.02 -10.49
C PRO A 89 2.22 -32.54 -10.80
N ASN A 90 2.58 -32.22 -12.04
CA ASN A 90 2.91 -30.85 -12.47
C ASN A 90 1.71 -29.89 -12.30
N ASP A 91 0.48 -30.36 -12.51
CA ASP A 91 -0.73 -29.56 -12.33
C ASP A 91 -0.89 -29.09 -10.88
N THR A 92 -0.43 -29.91 -9.93
CA THR A 92 -0.44 -29.59 -8.49
C THR A 92 0.46 -28.41 -8.19
N ILE A 93 1.69 -28.44 -8.70
CA ILE A 93 2.69 -27.39 -8.45
C ILE A 93 2.22 -26.08 -9.08
N GLU A 94 1.70 -26.14 -10.31
CA GLU A 94 1.17 -24.95 -10.99
C GLU A 94 -0.03 -24.36 -10.24
N ALA A 95 -0.98 -25.19 -9.79
CA ALA A 95 -2.12 -24.74 -8.99
C ALA A 95 -1.68 -24.09 -7.67
N LEU A 96 -0.68 -24.66 -6.99
CA LEU A 96 -0.10 -24.08 -5.77
C LEU A 96 0.60 -22.75 -6.05
N HIS A 97 1.37 -22.64 -7.14
CA HIS A 97 1.99 -21.36 -7.53
C HIS A 97 0.95 -20.28 -7.84
N GLN A 98 -0.13 -20.63 -8.56
CA GLN A 98 -1.23 -19.70 -8.83
C GLN A 98 -1.94 -19.26 -7.54
N LEU A 99 -2.19 -20.20 -6.62
CA LEU A 99 -2.75 -19.90 -5.30
C LEU A 99 -1.86 -18.91 -4.54
N ILE A 100 -0.56 -19.16 -4.45
CA ILE A 100 0.40 -18.28 -3.77
C ILE A 100 0.47 -16.90 -4.44
N ALA A 101 0.48 -16.83 -5.77
CA ALA A 101 0.46 -15.57 -6.50
C ALA A 101 -0.81 -14.76 -6.22
N ASN A 102 -1.97 -15.42 -6.14
CA ASN A 102 -3.23 -14.78 -5.80
C ASN A 102 -3.24 -14.28 -4.35
N GLU A 103 -2.75 -15.07 -3.40
CA GLU A 103 -2.64 -14.67 -2.00
C GLU A 103 -1.70 -13.49 -1.81
N LEU A 104 -0.56 -13.46 -2.52
CA LEU A 104 0.33 -12.31 -2.56
C LEU A 104 -0.38 -11.04 -3.01
N ILE A 105 -1.13 -11.12 -4.12
CA ILE A 105 -1.90 -9.98 -4.66
C ILE A 105 -2.97 -9.52 -3.66
N ILE A 106 -3.65 -10.46 -3.00
CA ILE A 106 -4.66 -10.17 -1.99
C ILE A 106 -4.05 -9.41 -0.81
N LEU A 107 -2.93 -9.87 -0.26
CA LEU A 107 -2.28 -9.21 0.86
C LEU A 107 -1.70 -7.85 0.44
N ASP A 108 -0.99 -7.79 -0.67
CA ASP A 108 -0.41 -6.53 -1.17
C ASP A 108 -1.48 -5.45 -1.38
N ASN A 109 -2.61 -5.80 -1.99
CA ASN A 109 -3.73 -4.88 -2.18
C ASN A 109 -4.30 -4.37 -0.85
N GLN A 110 -4.33 -5.18 0.20
CA GLN A 110 -4.80 -4.72 1.52
C GLN A 110 -3.82 -3.71 2.13
N ILE A 111 -2.51 -3.99 2.07
CA ILE A 111 -1.48 -3.09 2.58
C ILE A 111 -1.48 -1.76 1.83
N ARG A 112 -1.66 -1.78 0.51
CA ARG A 112 -1.83 -0.59 -0.33
C ARG A 112 -3.14 0.15 -0.03
N GLY A 113 -4.21 -0.60 0.26
CA GLY A 113 -5.48 -0.05 0.73
C GLY A 113 -5.34 0.72 2.04
N ILE A 114 -4.63 0.17 3.02
CA ILE A 114 -4.34 0.86 4.29
C ILE A 114 -3.58 2.16 4.05
N ARG A 115 -2.53 2.13 3.21
CA ARG A 115 -1.76 3.34 2.81
C ARG A 115 -2.68 4.40 2.20
N LEU A 116 -3.57 4.00 1.30
CA LEU A 116 -4.55 4.90 0.67
C LEU A 116 -5.59 5.45 1.66
N LEU A 117 -5.92 4.73 2.73
CA LEU A 117 -6.91 5.19 3.69
C LEU A 117 -6.35 6.23 4.67
N THR A 118 -5.12 6.04 5.17
CA THR A 118 -4.61 6.77 6.36
C THR A 118 -3.23 7.40 6.19
N GLU A 119 -2.61 7.32 5.00
CA GLU A 119 -1.22 7.74 4.76
C GLU A 119 -0.16 6.98 5.61
N TYR A 120 -0.59 5.98 6.36
CA TYR A 120 0.28 5.17 7.19
C TYR A 120 1.27 4.39 6.34
N ALA A 121 2.57 4.58 6.54
CA ALA A 121 3.63 4.07 5.66
C ALA A 121 3.92 2.56 5.84
N ILE A 122 2.87 1.76 6.06
CA ILE A 122 2.92 0.31 6.24
C ILE A 122 3.40 -0.39 4.97
N ARG A 123 4.26 -1.39 5.15
CA ARG A 123 4.79 -2.23 4.07
C ARG A 123 5.31 -3.55 4.59
N PHE A 124 5.57 -4.49 3.69
CA PHE A 124 6.35 -5.70 3.96
C PHE A 124 7.35 -5.91 2.82
N LYS A 125 8.46 -6.60 3.10
CA LYS A 125 9.53 -6.78 2.12
C LYS A 125 9.61 -8.17 1.50
N GLU A 126 9.05 -9.16 2.16
CA GLU A 126 9.07 -10.55 1.74
C GLU A 126 7.73 -11.17 2.11
N PHE A 127 7.14 -11.88 1.16
CA PHE A 127 6.00 -12.75 1.36
C PHE A 127 6.51 -14.18 1.45
N VAL A 128 6.46 -14.78 2.63
CA VAL A 128 6.96 -16.13 2.89
C VAL A 128 5.81 -17.10 2.94
N TYR A 129 5.98 -18.26 2.31
CA TYR A 129 4.98 -19.33 2.32
C TYR A 129 5.62 -20.69 2.56
N ASN A 130 4.96 -21.48 3.40
CA ASN A 130 5.30 -22.86 3.70
C ASN A 130 4.09 -23.72 3.34
N ILE A 131 4.29 -24.71 2.48
CA ILE A 131 3.26 -25.64 2.02
C ILE A 131 3.61 -27.01 2.55
N TYR A 132 2.69 -27.59 3.28
CA TYR A 132 2.81 -28.92 3.84
C TYR A 132 1.85 -29.88 3.13
N SER A 133 2.33 -31.06 2.75
CA SER A 133 1.47 -32.14 2.29
C SER A 133 0.93 -32.91 3.50
N LYS A 134 -0.36 -33.27 3.45
CA LYS A 134 -1.04 -34.05 4.47
C LYS A 134 -1.44 -35.40 3.90
N THR A 135 -0.73 -36.44 4.34
CA THR A 135 -0.98 -37.82 3.92
C THR A 135 -2.22 -38.41 4.60
N SER A 136 -2.70 -39.55 4.11
CA SER A 136 -3.93 -40.22 4.57
C SER A 136 -3.89 -40.66 6.04
N ASP A 137 -2.70 -40.91 6.57
CA ASP A 137 -2.41 -41.19 7.98
C ASP A 137 -2.27 -39.91 8.83
N ASN A 138 -2.63 -38.74 8.28
CA ASN A 138 -2.58 -37.44 8.94
C ASN A 138 -1.15 -36.95 9.23
N THR A 139 -0.13 -37.58 8.65
CA THR A 139 1.26 -37.10 8.70
C THR A 139 1.41 -35.83 7.86
N ILE A 140 2.08 -34.82 8.42
CA ILE A 140 2.30 -33.52 7.80
C ILE A 140 3.78 -33.39 7.45
N THR A 141 4.10 -33.20 6.17
CA THR A 141 5.48 -33.07 5.69
C THR A 141 5.64 -31.78 4.90
N LEU A 142 6.76 -31.06 5.09
CA LEU A 142 7.05 -29.87 4.28
C LEU A 142 7.20 -30.29 2.81
N TYR A 143 6.35 -29.74 1.96
CA TYR A 143 6.29 -30.04 0.54
C TYR A 143 7.02 -28.98 -0.29
N LEU A 144 6.71 -27.71 -0.04
CA LEU A 144 7.33 -26.58 -0.71
C LEU A 144 7.49 -25.44 0.28
N GLN A 145 8.62 -24.74 0.18
CA GLN A 145 8.85 -23.48 0.87
C GLN A 145 9.37 -22.47 -0.12
N GLY A 146 8.91 -21.24 -0.01
CA GLY A 146 9.41 -20.16 -0.84
C GLY A 146 9.18 -18.79 -0.22
N LYS A 147 9.81 -17.81 -0.85
CA LYS A 147 9.64 -16.41 -0.50
C LYS A 147 9.64 -15.55 -1.75
N THR A 148 8.75 -14.58 -1.78
CA THR A 148 8.67 -13.58 -2.85
C THR A 148 9.12 -12.24 -2.29
N PRO A 149 10.28 -11.70 -2.72
CA PRO A 149 10.69 -10.37 -2.30
C PRO A 149 9.79 -9.32 -2.96
N ILE A 150 9.42 -8.31 -2.17
CA ILE A 150 8.79 -7.09 -2.63
C ILE A 150 9.89 -6.03 -2.68
N GLN A 151 10.19 -5.51 -3.88
CA GLN A 151 11.29 -4.57 -4.13
C GLN A 151 11.14 -3.22 -3.37
N GLU A 152 9.99 -3.01 -2.72
CA GLU A 152 9.53 -1.79 -2.04
C GLU A 152 10.15 -1.53 -0.66
N ALA A 153 11.05 -2.41 -0.20
CA ALA A 153 11.53 -2.51 1.18
C ALA A 153 12.50 -1.42 1.66
N TYR A 154 13.06 -0.62 0.76
CA TYR A 154 14.16 0.30 1.08
C TYR A 154 13.74 1.76 0.88
N SER A 155 12.89 2.27 1.77
CA SER A 155 12.68 3.71 1.89
C SER A 155 12.77 4.17 3.35
N ARG A 156 13.09 5.45 3.54
CA ARG A 156 13.24 6.10 4.85
C ARG A 156 11.98 5.86 5.70
N SER A 157 12.14 5.64 7.00
CA SER A 157 10.98 5.57 7.90
C SER A 157 10.33 6.94 7.96
N ILE A 158 9.10 7.03 7.50
CA ILE A 158 8.25 8.17 7.82
C ILE A 158 7.63 7.80 9.16
N ASN A 159 7.91 8.61 10.18
CA ASN A 159 7.35 8.40 11.50
C ASN A 159 5.87 8.80 11.46
N SER A 160 5.02 7.87 11.05
CA SER A 160 3.57 7.96 11.15
C SER A 160 3.08 6.96 12.17
N SER A 161 2.11 7.35 13.00
CA SER A 161 1.42 6.47 13.94
C SER A 161 -0.06 6.49 13.62
N LEU A 162 -0.73 5.33 13.70
CA LEU A 162 -2.18 5.29 13.50
C LEU A 162 -2.87 6.05 14.65
N THR A 163 -3.90 6.82 14.35
CA THR A 163 -4.84 7.33 15.37
C THR A 163 -5.94 6.29 15.63
N ASN A 164 -6.78 6.51 16.65
CA ASN A 164 -7.95 5.64 16.83
C ASN A 164 -8.96 5.81 15.69
N GLU A 165 -9.13 7.03 15.21
CA GLU A 165 -9.99 7.36 14.05
C GLU A 165 -9.50 6.65 12.78
N ASP A 166 -8.19 6.60 12.56
CA ASP A 166 -7.59 5.87 11.43
C ASP A 166 -7.95 4.38 11.47
N LYS A 167 -7.90 3.76 12.64
CA LYS A 167 -8.22 2.33 12.81
C LYS A 167 -9.68 2.04 12.50
N GLU A 168 -10.58 2.82 13.08
CA GLU A 168 -12.02 2.70 12.84
C GLU A 168 -12.31 2.87 11.34
N TYR A 169 -11.74 3.90 10.72
CA TYR A 169 -11.91 4.17 9.30
C TYR A 169 -11.36 3.04 8.40
N ILE A 170 -10.20 2.47 8.74
CA ILE A 170 -9.65 1.30 8.02
C ILE A 170 -10.60 0.11 8.13
N ASN A 171 -11.00 -0.25 9.35
CA ASN A 171 -11.81 -1.45 9.60
C ASN A 171 -13.19 -1.36 8.93
N GLU A 172 -13.78 -0.17 8.84
CA GLU A 172 -15.04 0.06 8.13
C GLU A 172 -14.88 0.04 6.61
N THR A 173 -13.75 0.53 6.08
CA THR A 173 -13.63 0.87 4.66
C THR A 173 -12.81 -0.13 3.85
N LEU A 174 -11.85 -0.85 4.44
CA LEU A 174 -10.86 -1.67 3.72
C LEU A 174 -11.52 -2.73 2.82
N ALA A 175 -12.59 -3.38 3.29
CA ALA A 175 -13.33 -4.39 2.52
C ALA A 175 -14.07 -3.80 1.30
N THR A 176 -14.34 -2.51 1.29
CA THR A 176 -15.06 -1.82 0.20
C THR A 176 -14.13 -1.38 -0.93
N ILE A 177 -12.86 -1.11 -0.60
CA ILE A 177 -11.85 -0.69 -1.57
C ILE A 177 -11.32 -1.91 -2.31
N LYS A 178 -11.75 -2.04 -3.57
CA LYS A 178 -11.28 -3.10 -4.47
C LYS A 178 -10.12 -2.59 -5.31
N LEU A 179 -8.91 -2.99 -4.93
CA LEU A 179 -7.69 -2.79 -5.71
C LEU A 179 -7.40 -4.04 -6.57
N PRO A 180 -6.87 -3.88 -7.80
CA PRO A 180 -6.72 -2.61 -8.52
C PRO A 180 -8.09 -1.96 -8.84
N PHE A 181 -8.13 -0.64 -8.95
CA PHE A 181 -9.36 0.06 -9.31
C PHE A 181 -9.83 -0.35 -10.71
N ARG A 182 -11.15 -0.52 -10.88
CA ARG A 182 -11.76 -0.85 -12.19
C ARG A 182 -11.53 0.25 -13.23
N ASP A 183 -11.57 1.51 -12.79
CA ASP A 183 -11.19 2.64 -13.64
C ASP A 183 -9.66 2.64 -13.81
N GLN A 184 -9.21 2.37 -15.04
CA GLN A 184 -7.78 2.26 -15.35
C GLN A 184 -7.02 3.56 -15.06
N HIS A 185 -7.64 4.72 -15.27
CA HIS A 185 -7.00 6.01 -15.04
C HIS A 185 -6.80 6.24 -13.53
N LEU A 186 -7.82 5.96 -12.72
CA LEU A 186 -7.75 6.03 -11.27
C LEU A 186 -6.76 4.99 -10.71
N ASN A 187 -6.72 3.78 -11.27
CA ASN A 187 -5.75 2.76 -10.90
C ASN A 187 -4.30 3.22 -11.15
N HIS A 188 -4.05 3.90 -12.27
CA HIS A 188 -2.74 4.45 -12.58
C HIS A 188 -2.35 5.57 -11.60
N CYS A 189 -3.31 6.42 -11.22
CA CYS A 189 -3.12 7.45 -10.19
C CYS A 189 -2.77 6.82 -8.83
N HIS A 190 -3.47 5.75 -8.45
CA HIS A 190 -3.18 4.98 -7.24
C HIS A 190 -1.79 4.34 -7.29
N LEU A 191 -1.38 3.76 -8.42
CA LEU A 191 -0.03 3.21 -8.57
C LEU A 191 1.06 4.29 -8.36
N LEU A 192 0.91 5.48 -8.94
CA LEU A 192 1.87 6.58 -8.74
C LEU A 192 1.88 7.09 -7.29
N TYR A 193 0.71 7.18 -6.66
CA TYR A 193 0.58 7.51 -5.24
C TYR A 193 1.34 6.51 -4.37
N ASP A 194 1.10 5.23 -4.61
CA ASP A 194 1.69 4.14 -3.87
C ASP A 194 3.21 4.06 -4.05
N LEU A 195 3.69 4.21 -5.29
CA LEU A 195 5.10 4.31 -5.63
C LEU A 195 5.81 5.47 -4.92
N SER A 196 5.09 6.51 -4.51
CA SER A 196 5.67 7.64 -3.77
C SER A 196 6.21 7.21 -2.40
N PHE A 197 5.72 6.13 -1.79
CA PHE A 197 6.20 5.60 -0.52
C PHE A 197 7.56 4.91 -0.64
N HIS A 198 7.95 4.51 -1.84
CA HIS A 198 9.18 3.73 -2.09
C HIS A 198 10.33 4.58 -2.63
N GLN A 199 10.14 5.91 -2.74
CA GLN A 199 11.17 6.79 -3.27
C GLN A 199 12.26 7.09 -2.24
N LEU A 200 13.51 7.00 -2.66
CA LEU A 200 14.68 7.34 -1.85
C LEU A 200 14.83 8.85 -1.63
N THR A 201 14.32 9.66 -2.57
CA THR A 201 14.42 11.12 -2.53
C THR A 201 13.03 11.76 -2.54
N TYR A 202 12.87 12.84 -1.77
CA TYR A 202 11.62 13.62 -1.75
C TYR A 202 11.31 14.21 -3.13
N SER A 203 12.33 14.60 -3.92
CA SER A 203 12.11 15.11 -5.28
C SER A 203 11.45 14.07 -6.21
N ASN A 204 11.81 12.79 -6.11
CA ASN A 204 11.17 11.74 -6.92
C ASN A 204 9.73 11.50 -6.47
N ALA A 205 9.47 11.47 -5.15
CA ALA A 205 8.11 11.38 -4.63
C ALA A 205 7.26 12.59 -5.09
N LEU A 206 7.81 13.80 -5.07
CA LEU A 206 7.17 15.01 -5.57
C LEU A 206 6.79 14.87 -7.05
N LEU A 207 7.68 14.35 -7.89
CA LEU A 207 7.37 14.12 -9.31
C LEU A 207 6.19 13.16 -9.50
N LEU A 208 6.19 12.02 -8.81
CA LEU A 208 5.11 11.03 -8.92
C LEU A 208 3.76 11.63 -8.48
N LEU A 209 3.75 12.33 -7.35
CA LEU A 209 2.54 12.90 -6.77
C LEU A 209 1.99 14.08 -7.57
N ILE A 210 2.85 14.99 -8.06
CA ILE A 210 2.42 16.06 -8.97
C ILE A 210 1.88 15.45 -10.27
N THR A 211 2.55 14.44 -10.83
CA THR A 211 2.06 13.74 -12.03
C THR A 211 0.68 13.13 -11.79
N CYS A 212 0.45 12.54 -10.62
CA CYS A 212 -0.86 12.02 -10.22
C CYS A 212 -1.93 13.13 -10.19
N LEU A 213 -1.65 14.29 -9.58
CA LEU A 213 -2.59 15.42 -9.61
C LEU A 213 -2.81 15.96 -11.02
N GLU A 214 -1.79 16.00 -11.88
CA GLU A 214 -1.95 16.38 -13.29
C GLU A 214 -2.87 15.41 -14.04
N MET A 215 -2.71 14.11 -13.80
CA MET A 215 -3.57 13.08 -14.36
C MET A 215 -5.02 13.27 -13.89
N LEU A 216 -5.26 13.56 -12.62
CA LEU A 216 -6.63 13.78 -12.12
C LEU A 216 -7.24 15.08 -12.66
N PHE A 217 -6.50 16.19 -12.58
CA PHE A 217 -7.07 17.53 -12.67
C PHE A 217 -6.81 18.30 -13.97
N LEU A 218 -5.92 17.84 -14.87
CA LEU A 218 -5.59 18.60 -16.08
C LEU A 218 -6.13 17.96 -17.37
N LYS A 219 -6.39 18.84 -18.35
CA LYS A 219 -6.58 18.52 -19.78
C LYS A 219 -5.37 18.99 -20.57
N LYS A 220 -5.22 18.46 -21.78
CA LYS A 220 -4.18 18.89 -22.72
C LYS A 220 -4.35 20.39 -23.00
N GLY A 221 -3.29 21.17 -22.77
CA GLY A 221 -3.27 22.62 -23.02
C GLY A 221 -3.60 23.52 -21.83
N ASP A 222 -3.95 22.97 -20.66
CA ASP A 222 -4.24 23.77 -19.46
C ASP A 222 -2.95 24.43 -18.90
N SER A 223 -3.12 25.62 -18.27
CA SER A 223 -2.08 26.21 -17.42
C SER A 223 -1.86 25.32 -16.20
N LYS A 224 -0.81 24.48 -16.28
CA LYS A 224 -0.65 23.34 -15.37
C LYS A 224 -0.66 23.72 -13.90
N LYS A 225 0.02 24.81 -13.52
CA LYS A 225 0.19 25.21 -12.12
C LYS A 225 -1.10 25.74 -11.49
N VAL A 226 -1.70 26.75 -12.10
CA VAL A 226 -2.83 27.48 -11.50
C VAL A 226 -4.09 26.63 -11.55
N GLU A 227 -4.37 26.02 -12.71
CA GLU A 227 -5.61 25.27 -12.91
C GLU A 227 -5.66 24.00 -12.06
N LEU A 228 -4.54 23.26 -11.98
CA LEU A 228 -4.42 22.10 -11.09
C LEU A 228 -4.68 22.50 -9.63
N SER A 229 -4.06 23.58 -9.18
CA SER A 229 -4.18 24.03 -7.79
C SER A 229 -5.61 24.44 -7.46
N LYS A 230 -6.30 25.18 -8.34
CA LYS A 230 -7.71 25.58 -8.14
C LYS A 230 -8.63 24.37 -8.11
N ARG A 231 -8.53 23.51 -9.12
CA ARG A 231 -9.38 22.31 -9.26
C ARG A 231 -9.19 21.35 -8.08
N CYS A 232 -7.95 21.09 -7.68
CA CYS A 232 -7.68 20.22 -6.54
C CYS A 232 -8.21 20.84 -5.23
N ALA A 233 -7.96 22.13 -5.00
CA ALA A 233 -8.42 22.83 -3.81
C ALA A 233 -9.94 22.73 -3.64
N ILE A 234 -10.72 23.14 -4.66
CA ILE A 234 -12.17 23.03 -4.65
C ILE A 234 -12.63 21.58 -4.47
N PHE A 235 -11.95 20.66 -5.16
CA PHE A 235 -12.38 19.27 -5.14
C PHE A 235 -12.24 18.63 -3.76
N ILE A 236 -11.23 18.95 -2.95
CA ILE A 236 -11.01 18.22 -1.68
C ILE A 236 -11.31 19.03 -0.41
N SER A 237 -11.54 20.33 -0.53
CA SER A 237 -11.86 21.21 0.60
C SER A 237 -13.29 21.02 1.12
N GLN A 238 -13.49 21.36 2.39
CA GLN A 238 -14.82 21.50 3.01
C GLN A 238 -15.33 22.94 2.97
N ASP A 239 -14.43 23.92 2.98
CA ASP A 239 -14.79 25.34 3.02
C ASP A 239 -13.82 26.24 2.23
N GLN A 240 -14.20 27.50 2.08
CA GLN A 240 -13.44 28.52 1.33
C GLN A 240 -12.04 28.79 1.92
N GLN A 241 -11.87 28.75 3.24
CA GLN A 241 -10.56 29.00 3.85
C GLN A 241 -9.61 27.84 3.54
N GLU A 242 -10.09 26.60 3.65
CA GLU A 242 -9.33 25.41 3.28
C GLU A 242 -8.96 25.44 1.79
N GLN A 243 -9.87 25.90 0.91
CA GLN A 243 -9.56 26.05 -0.52
C GLN A 243 -8.38 27.00 -0.77
N LEU A 244 -8.35 28.16 -0.12
CA LEU A 244 -7.28 29.13 -0.29
C LEU A 244 -5.93 28.59 0.20
N ILE A 245 -5.94 27.87 1.33
CA ILE A 245 -4.75 27.20 1.88
C ILE A 245 -4.24 26.15 0.88
N ILE A 246 -5.11 25.25 0.42
CA ILE A 246 -4.74 24.18 -0.52
C ILE A 246 -4.21 24.74 -1.83
N PHE A 247 -4.87 25.77 -2.36
CA PHE A 247 -4.45 26.43 -3.58
C PHE A 247 -3.04 27.04 -3.45
N SER A 248 -2.77 27.74 -2.35
CA SER A 248 -1.48 28.37 -2.09
C SER A 248 -0.36 27.33 -1.97
N GLU A 249 -0.58 26.29 -1.17
CA GLU A 249 0.40 25.23 -0.94
C GLU A 249 0.69 24.44 -2.22
N LEU A 250 -0.35 24.05 -2.98
CA LEU A 250 -0.15 23.35 -4.25
C LEU A 250 0.58 24.20 -5.29
N LYS A 251 0.31 25.53 -5.35
CA LYS A 251 1.10 26.44 -6.20
C LYS A 251 2.58 26.44 -5.80
N ASN A 252 2.88 26.42 -4.50
CA ASN A 252 4.26 26.38 -4.02
C ASN A 252 4.94 25.05 -4.36
N LEU A 253 4.26 23.92 -4.11
CA LEU A 253 4.78 22.58 -4.41
C LEU A 253 5.00 22.37 -5.92
N TYR A 254 4.09 22.86 -6.75
CA TYR A 254 4.26 22.84 -8.20
C TYR A 254 5.46 23.69 -8.65
N LYS A 255 5.69 24.83 -7.99
CA LYS A 255 6.90 25.63 -8.23
C LYS A 255 8.16 24.84 -7.87
N LYS A 256 8.21 24.20 -6.70
CA LYS A 256 9.34 23.34 -6.30
C LYS A 256 9.61 22.24 -7.33
N ARG A 257 8.56 21.62 -7.89
CA ARG A 257 8.68 20.64 -8.98
C ARG A 257 9.27 21.28 -10.24
N SER A 258 8.81 22.46 -10.62
CA SER A 258 9.33 23.21 -11.77
C SER A 258 10.82 23.54 -11.59
N ASP A 259 11.19 24.10 -10.45
CA ASP A 259 12.56 24.49 -10.11
C ASP A 259 13.49 23.26 -10.09
N PHE A 260 13.02 22.12 -9.57
CA PHE A 260 13.77 20.86 -9.60
C PHE A 260 13.99 20.35 -11.03
N VAL A 261 12.93 20.28 -11.84
CA VAL A 261 13.01 19.71 -13.21
C VAL A 261 13.82 20.59 -14.16
N HIS A 262 13.73 21.91 -14.03
CA HIS A 262 14.35 22.84 -14.98
C HIS A 262 15.69 23.40 -14.50
N GLU A 263 15.88 23.57 -13.19
CA GLU A 263 17.06 24.21 -12.62
C GLU A 263 17.89 23.27 -11.75
N GLY A 264 17.44 22.02 -11.56
CA GLY A 264 18.11 21.05 -10.68
C GLY A 264 18.06 21.42 -9.19
N LYS A 265 17.25 22.42 -8.80
CA LYS A 265 17.19 22.90 -7.41
C LYS A 265 16.46 21.90 -6.52
N ILE A 266 17.18 21.34 -5.54
CA ILE A 266 16.63 20.40 -4.56
C ILE A 266 16.23 21.19 -3.31
N ASN A 267 14.96 21.60 -3.23
CA ASN A 267 14.37 22.24 -2.04
C ASN A 267 13.01 21.61 -1.70
N VAL A 268 13.02 20.30 -1.47
CA VAL A 268 11.84 19.49 -1.16
C VAL A 268 12.07 18.79 0.17
N HIS A 269 11.12 18.95 1.09
CA HIS A 269 11.18 18.41 2.45
C HIS A 269 10.11 17.35 2.67
N GLU A 270 10.23 16.57 3.74
CA GLU A 270 9.28 15.52 4.10
C GLU A 270 7.85 16.03 4.23
N LYS A 271 7.67 17.17 4.92
CA LYS A 271 6.35 17.82 5.07
C LYS A 271 5.68 18.15 3.73
N ASP A 272 6.46 18.44 2.70
CA ASP A 272 5.95 18.72 1.35
C ASP A 272 5.34 17.45 0.75
N ILE A 273 5.98 16.30 0.99
CA ILE A 273 5.54 14.99 0.49
C ILE A 273 4.32 14.50 1.26
N ILE A 274 4.33 14.63 2.59
CA ILE A 274 3.19 14.27 3.43
C ILE A 274 1.95 15.07 2.99
N TYR A 275 2.09 16.39 2.88
CA TYR A 275 1.00 17.24 2.43
C TYR A 275 0.47 16.84 1.04
N LEU A 276 1.39 16.62 0.09
CA LEU A 276 1.00 16.29 -1.28
C LEU A 276 0.36 14.90 -1.38
N ARG A 277 0.82 13.91 -0.59
CA ARG A 277 0.17 12.61 -0.46
C ARG A 277 -1.23 12.76 0.07
N ASN A 278 -1.45 13.57 1.11
CA ASN A 278 -2.80 13.81 1.62
C ASN A 278 -3.72 14.41 0.55
N CYS A 279 -3.24 15.38 -0.24
CA CYS A 279 -4.02 15.94 -1.36
C CYS A 279 -4.36 14.89 -2.43
N VAL A 280 -3.39 14.08 -2.84
CA VAL A 280 -3.58 12.99 -3.81
C VAL A 280 -4.54 11.93 -3.27
N ARG A 281 -4.34 11.50 -2.02
CA ARG A 281 -5.14 10.50 -1.31
C ARG A 281 -6.61 10.92 -1.23
N LYS A 282 -6.89 12.13 -0.71
CA LYS A 282 -8.24 12.71 -0.66
C LYS A 282 -8.87 12.79 -2.06
N SER A 283 -8.08 13.18 -3.06
CA SER A 283 -8.56 13.25 -4.44
C SER A 283 -8.95 11.86 -4.96
N ILE A 284 -8.07 10.86 -4.85
CA ILE A 284 -8.34 9.48 -5.30
C ILE A 284 -9.60 8.91 -4.62
N LEU A 285 -9.72 9.06 -3.30
CA LEU A 285 -10.88 8.58 -2.55
C LEU A 285 -12.18 9.28 -2.97
N LYS A 286 -12.15 10.60 -3.20
CA LYS A 286 -13.33 11.32 -3.68
C LYS A 286 -13.69 10.95 -5.13
N TYR A 287 -12.71 10.75 -6.01
CA TYR A 287 -12.95 10.22 -7.36
C TYR A 287 -13.59 8.83 -7.31
N PHE A 288 -13.10 7.95 -6.43
CA PHE A 288 -13.67 6.62 -6.21
C PHE A 288 -15.13 6.70 -5.74
N GLY A 289 -15.44 7.59 -4.78
CA GLY A 289 -16.78 7.75 -4.24
C GLY A 289 -17.79 8.43 -5.20
N CYS A 290 -17.34 9.29 -6.11
CA CYS A 290 -18.25 10.05 -6.98
C CYS A 290 -18.88 9.23 -8.12
N ALA A 291 -18.35 8.05 -8.47
CA ALA A 291 -18.78 7.24 -9.62
C ALA A 291 -18.93 8.01 -10.96
N LYS A 292 -18.25 9.15 -11.10
CA LYS A 292 -18.24 10.01 -12.30
C LYS A 292 -16.91 9.87 -13.03
N ASN A 293 -16.93 9.93 -14.35
CA ASN A 293 -15.70 9.98 -15.13
C ASN A 293 -14.99 11.33 -14.98
N LYS A 294 -13.68 11.35 -15.29
CA LYS A 294 -12.82 12.55 -15.23
C LYS A 294 -13.40 13.75 -15.98
N GLN A 295 -13.98 13.55 -17.17
CA GLN A 295 -14.44 14.68 -17.99
C GLN A 295 -15.63 15.41 -17.35
N THR A 296 -16.55 14.66 -16.74
CA THR A 296 -17.69 15.21 -15.99
C THR A 296 -17.21 15.99 -14.78
N ILE A 297 -16.33 15.41 -13.96
CA ILE A 297 -15.77 16.07 -12.77
C ILE A 297 -15.07 17.38 -13.16
N LEU A 298 -14.24 17.36 -14.20
CA LEU A 298 -13.56 18.57 -14.67
C LEU A 298 -14.52 19.64 -15.17
N ARG A 299 -15.65 19.27 -15.78
CA ARG A 299 -16.66 20.24 -16.21
C ARG A 299 -17.34 20.91 -15.01
N GLU A 300 -17.68 20.13 -13.99
CA GLU A 300 -18.27 20.62 -12.74
C GLU A 300 -17.32 21.58 -12.03
N LEU A 301 -16.05 21.17 -11.85
CA LEU A 301 -15.02 22.02 -11.25
C LEU A 301 -14.81 23.33 -12.02
N MET A 302 -14.79 23.28 -13.36
CA MET A 302 -14.67 24.50 -14.17
C MET A 302 -15.84 25.47 -13.97
N ASN A 303 -17.05 24.96 -13.76
CA ASN A 303 -18.22 25.81 -13.50
C ASN A 303 -18.16 26.40 -12.09
N GLU A 304 -17.75 25.60 -11.10
CA GLU A 304 -17.58 26.06 -9.71
C GLU A 304 -16.49 27.12 -9.59
N ILE A 305 -15.35 26.94 -10.27
CA ILE A 305 -14.27 27.95 -10.32
C ILE A 305 -14.77 29.30 -10.85
N LYS A 306 -15.69 29.31 -11.84
CA LYS A 306 -16.24 30.55 -12.41
C LYS A 306 -17.10 31.31 -11.40
N SER A 307 -17.69 30.62 -10.43
CA SER A 307 -18.43 31.25 -9.33
C SER A 307 -17.53 31.69 -8.16
N CYS A 308 -16.24 31.32 -8.14
CA CYS A 308 -15.30 31.72 -7.10
C CYS A 308 -14.55 33.01 -7.50
N ASP A 309 -14.88 34.13 -6.85
CA ASP A 309 -14.24 35.43 -7.05
C ASP A 309 -13.03 35.69 -6.12
N TYR A 310 -12.79 34.81 -5.16
CA TYR A 310 -11.77 34.95 -4.12
C TYR A 310 -10.42 34.31 -4.44
N PHE A 311 -10.29 33.52 -5.52
CA PHE A 311 -8.98 32.99 -5.89
C PHE A 311 -8.07 34.13 -6.38
N PRO A 312 -6.86 34.26 -5.83
CA PRO A 312 -5.89 35.23 -6.34
C PRO A 312 -5.61 34.95 -7.81
N VAL A 313 -5.59 36.02 -8.61
CA VAL A 313 -5.12 35.99 -10.01
C VAL A 313 -3.67 35.54 -10.06
#